data_AF-A0A8S3I0P4-F1
#
_entry.id   AF-A0A8S3I0P4-F1
#
_cell.length_a   1.000
_cell.length_b   1.000
_cell.length_c   1.000
_cell.angle_alpha   90.00
_cell.angle_beta   90.00
_cell.angle_gamma   90.00
#
_symmetry.space_group_name_H-M   'P 1'
#
loop_
_entity.id
_entity.type
_entity.pdbx_description
1 polymer ?
#
loop_
_entity_poly.entity_id
_entity_poly.type
_entity_poly.pdbx_seq_one_letter_code
_entity_poly.pdbx_strand_id
1 'polypeptide(L)'
;MFRTVGQLYKEQLTKLMGTLKNTNPNFVRCILPNHHKKAGVIHSPLVLEQLRCNGVLEGIRIYRNGFPDRILFQEFRQRYELLCPNVIPKGFMDGKAASQKMIKEFELHDNLYRIGLTKIFFRSGVLGHLEEERAVVVNQ
;
A
#
# COMPACT_ATOMS: atom_id res chain seq x y z
N MET A 1 10.96 17.25 -41.67
CA MET A 1 9.53 16.96 -41.43
C MET A 1 9.05 17.92 -40.35
N PHE A 2 8.10 18.81 -40.66
CA PHE A 2 7.54 19.75 -39.68
C PHE A 2 6.70 18.99 -38.66
N ARG A 3 6.97 19.20 -37.37
CA ARG A 3 6.18 18.64 -36.26
C ARG A 3 5.22 19.71 -35.76
N THR A 4 3.95 19.36 -35.61
CA THR A 4 2.98 20.25 -34.96
C THR A 4 3.27 20.34 -33.46
N VAL A 5 2.84 21.44 -32.83
CA VAL A 5 2.91 21.59 -31.37
C VAL A 5 2.22 20.42 -30.65
N GLY A 6 1.10 19.94 -31.19
CA GLY A 6 0.38 18.78 -30.65
C GLY A 6 1.21 17.50 -30.70
N GLN A 7 1.93 17.25 -31.79
CA GLN A 7 2.82 16.09 -31.90
C GLN A 7 3.99 16.19 -30.91
N LEU A 8 4.60 17.36 -30.76
CA LEU A 8 5.67 17.60 -29.80
C LEU A 8 5.20 17.34 -28.36
N TYR A 9 4.02 17.87 -27.99
CA TYR A 9 3.43 17.67 -26.66
C TYR A 9 3.12 16.18 -26.40
N LYS A 10 2.57 15.48 -27.39
CA LYS A 10 2.28 14.04 -27.28
C LYS A 10 3.54 13.22 -26.99
N GLU A 11 4.65 13.54 -27.65
CA GLU A 11 5.94 12.88 -27.41
C GLU A 11 6.46 13.13 -25.99
N GLN A 12 6.40 14.38 -25.52
CA GLN A 12 6.77 14.75 -24.16
C GLN A 12 5.89 14.07 -23.10
N LEU A 13 4.58 14.05 -23.30
CA LEU A 13 3.63 13.38 -22.41
C LEU A 13 3.88 11.88 -22.36
N THR A 14 4.16 11.25 -23.51
CA THR A 14 4.47 9.81 -23.57
C THR A 14 5.73 9.49 -22.77
N LYS A 15 6.77 10.33 -22.88
CA LYS A 15 8.00 10.19 -22.09
C LYS A 15 7.72 10.32 -20.59
N LEU A 16 6.96 11.33 -20.18
CA LEU A 16 6.55 11.52 -18.79
C LEU A 16 5.77 10.30 -18.26
N MET A 17 4.79 9.81 -19.00
CA MET A 17 4.02 8.63 -18.61
C MET A 17 4.89 7.38 -18.51
N GLY A 18 5.93 7.26 -19.35
CA GLY A 18 6.94 6.21 -19.22
C GLY A 18 7.68 6.29 -17.88
N THR A 19 8.12 7.48 -17.48
CA THR A 19 8.76 7.70 -16.18
C THR A 19 7.81 7.38 -15.02
N LEU A 20 6.59 7.93 -15.03
CA LEU A 20 5.62 7.74 -13.93
C LEU A 20 5.19 6.27 -13.75
N LYS A 21 5.13 5.48 -14.83
CA LYS A 21 4.82 4.05 -14.75
C LYS A 21 5.94 3.21 -14.11
N ASN A 22 7.16 3.73 -14.10
CA ASN A 22 8.34 3.07 -13.55
C ASN A 22 8.68 3.53 -12.12
N THR A 23 7.79 4.30 -11.47
CA THR A 23 7.94 4.72 -10.08
C THR A 23 6.85 4.12 -9.19
N ASN A 24 6.92 4.39 -7.88
CA ASN A 24 5.83 4.10 -6.95
C ASN A 24 4.94 5.35 -6.82
N PRO A 25 3.71 5.36 -7.38
CA PRO A 25 2.87 6.54 -7.37
C PRO A 25 2.16 6.74 -6.03
N ASN A 26 2.12 7.98 -5.56
CA ASN A 26 1.29 8.42 -4.45
C ASN A 26 0.22 9.37 -4.97
N PHE A 27 -1.05 9.09 -4.70
CA PHE A 27 -2.18 9.86 -5.24
C PHE A 27 -2.79 10.76 -4.17
N VAL A 28 -2.79 12.08 -4.43
CA VAL A 28 -3.56 13.06 -3.67
C VAL A 28 -4.70 13.56 -4.56
N ARG A 29 -5.95 13.28 -4.18
CA ARG A 29 -7.15 13.67 -4.94
C ARG A 29 -7.75 14.94 -4.35
N CYS A 30 -7.49 16.07 -4.98
CA CYS A 30 -8.10 17.35 -4.58
C CYS A 30 -9.60 17.35 -4.90
N ILE A 31 -10.43 17.79 -3.96
CA ILE A 31 -11.88 17.91 -4.11
C ILE A 31 -12.27 19.37 -3.95
N LEU A 32 -12.98 19.92 -4.92
CA LEU A 32 -13.51 21.28 -4.86
C LEU A 32 -14.74 21.31 -3.93
N PRO A 33 -14.73 22.08 -2.83
CA PRO A 33 -15.83 22.08 -1.88
C PRO A 33 -17.02 22.94 -2.35
N ASN A 34 -16.78 24.02 -3.11
CA ASN A 34 -17.81 24.89 -3.69
C ASN A 34 -17.26 25.75 -4.84
N HIS A 35 -18.12 26.21 -5.75
CA HIS A 35 -17.74 27.10 -6.86
C HIS A 35 -17.57 28.57 -6.45
N HIS A 36 -18.16 28.98 -5.32
CA HIS A 36 -18.11 30.37 -4.84
C HIS A 36 -16.76 30.76 -4.23
N LYS A 37 -15.80 29.83 -4.15
CA LYS A 37 -14.48 30.04 -3.52
C LYS A 37 -14.58 30.49 -2.06
N LYS A 38 -15.64 30.08 -1.35
CA LYS A 38 -15.85 30.43 0.06
C LYS A 38 -15.25 29.36 0.98
N ALA A 39 -14.45 29.77 1.95
CA ALA A 39 -13.95 28.88 3.00
C ALA A 39 -15.10 28.36 3.87
N GLY A 40 -14.98 27.13 4.38
CA GLY A 40 -15.97 26.51 5.28
C GLY A 40 -17.31 26.10 4.65
N VAL A 41 -17.53 26.38 3.37
CA VAL A 41 -18.76 26.02 2.65
C VAL A 41 -18.55 24.75 1.83
N ILE A 42 -19.43 23.77 1.99
CA ILE A 42 -19.42 22.52 1.21
C ILE A 42 -20.73 22.38 0.45
N HIS A 43 -20.64 22.16 -0.86
CA HIS A 43 -21.76 21.82 -1.73
C HIS A 43 -21.78 20.31 -1.98
N SER A 44 -22.60 19.59 -1.23
CA SER A 44 -22.58 18.12 -1.19
C SER A 44 -22.81 17.45 -2.55
N PRO A 45 -23.74 17.89 -3.43
CA PRO A 45 -23.90 17.28 -4.75
C PRO A 45 -22.64 17.36 -5.62
N LEU A 46 -21.95 18.50 -5.59
CA LEU A 46 -20.69 18.72 -6.31
C LEU A 46 -19.56 17.81 -5.78
N VAL A 47 -19.45 17.68 -4.46
CA VAL A 47 -18.45 16.79 -3.85
C VAL A 47 -18.76 15.34 -4.19
N LEU A 48 -20.02 14.92 -4.09
CA LEU A 48 -20.44 13.55 -4.37
C LEU A 48 -20.16 13.14 -5.83
N GLU A 49 -20.43 14.03 -6.78
CA GLU A 49 -20.10 13.81 -8.18
C GLU A 49 -18.59 13.63 -8.38
N GLN A 50 -17.76 14.49 -7.80
CA GLN A 50 -16.31 14.36 -7.87
C GLN A 50 -15.82 13.03 -7.28
N LEU A 51 -16.38 12.58 -6.15
CA LEU A 51 -15.99 11.30 -5.53
C LEU A 51 -16.29 10.11 -6.45
N ARG A 52 -17.43 10.15 -7.16
CA ARG A 52 -17.82 9.12 -8.14
C ARG A 52 -16.93 9.17 -9.38
N CYS A 53 -16.79 10.33 -10.00
CA CYS A 53 -16.01 10.49 -11.24
C CYS A 53 -14.51 10.22 -11.04
N ASN A 54 -13.97 10.52 -9.86
CA ASN A 54 -12.57 10.22 -9.53
C ASN A 54 -12.35 8.75 -9.09
N GLY A 55 -13.41 7.94 -8.97
CA GLY A 55 -13.33 6.54 -8.54
C GLY A 55 -12.86 6.38 -7.09
N VAL A 56 -13.14 7.36 -6.23
CA VAL A 56 -12.66 7.35 -4.83
C VAL A 56 -13.32 6.21 -4.06
N LEU A 57 -14.61 5.97 -4.28
CA LEU A 57 -15.36 4.91 -3.57
C LEU A 57 -14.85 3.52 -3.96
N GLU A 58 -14.60 3.30 -5.25
CA GLU A 58 -14.02 2.07 -5.76
C GLU A 58 -12.59 1.88 -5.27
N GLY A 59 -11.79 2.95 -5.25
CA GLY A 59 -10.44 2.95 -4.69
C GLY A 59 -10.41 2.53 -3.22
N ILE A 60 -11.31 3.09 -2.39
CA ILE A 60 -11.47 2.70 -0.99
C ILE A 60 -11.89 1.23 -0.89
N ARG A 61 -12.85 0.78 -1.73
CA ARG A 61 -13.31 -0.61 -1.71
C ARG A 61 -12.18 -1.60 -2.05
N ILE A 62 -11.38 -1.30 -3.07
CA ILE A 62 -10.20 -2.10 -3.43
C ILE A 62 -9.20 -2.11 -2.29
N TYR A 63 -8.92 -0.95 -1.70
CA TYR A 63 -7.99 -0.84 -0.57
C TYR A 63 -8.45 -1.66 0.65
N ARG A 64 -9.74 -1.59 0.98
CA ARG A 64 -10.33 -2.30 2.13
C ARG A 64 -10.45 -3.79 1.91
N ASN A 65 -10.86 -4.22 0.70
CA ASN A 65 -11.06 -5.64 0.40
C ASN A 65 -9.78 -6.35 -0.03
N GLY A 66 -8.79 -5.61 -0.50
CA GLY A 66 -7.48 -6.10 -0.89
C GLY A 66 -6.52 -6.23 0.28
N PHE A 67 -5.25 -6.43 -0.09
CA PHE A 67 -4.11 -6.53 0.81
C PHE A 67 -3.08 -5.48 0.37
N PRO A 68 -3.28 -4.20 0.74
CA PRO A 68 -2.48 -3.09 0.23
C PRO A 68 -1.02 -3.16 0.68
N ASP A 69 -0.78 -3.75 1.86
CA ASP A 69 0.53 -3.86 2.45
C ASP A 69 1.19 -5.16 1.99
N ARG A 70 2.46 -5.09 1.58
CA ARG A 70 3.21 -6.25 1.09
C ARG A 70 4.68 -6.15 1.45
N ILE A 71 5.26 -7.26 1.84
CA ILE A 71 6.65 -7.34 2.30
C ILE A 71 7.29 -8.65 1.81
N LEU A 72 8.58 -8.60 1.45
CA LEU A 72 9.32 -9.81 1.05
C LEU A 72 9.47 -10.73 2.27
N PHE A 73 9.51 -12.05 2.04
CA PHE A 73 9.68 -13.00 3.13
C PHE A 73 10.95 -12.76 3.96
N GLN A 74 12.06 -12.42 3.30
CA GLN A 74 13.32 -12.14 3.96
C GLN A 74 13.24 -10.87 4.83
N GLU A 75 12.63 -9.81 4.30
CA GLU A 75 12.43 -8.54 5.03
C GLU A 75 11.49 -8.74 6.23
N PHE A 76 10.41 -9.50 6.05
CA PHE A 76 9.46 -9.81 7.12
C PHE A 76 10.14 -10.58 8.26
N ARG A 77 10.88 -11.63 7.92
CA ARG A 77 11.66 -12.40 8.88
C ARG A 77 12.66 -11.50 9.61
N GLN A 78 13.52 -10.80 8.87
CA GLN A 78 14.54 -9.94 9.46
C GLN A 78 13.97 -8.89 10.41
N ARG A 79 12.78 -8.35 10.08
CA ARG A 79 12.15 -7.30 10.86
C ARG A 79 11.43 -7.82 12.11
N TYR A 80 10.75 -8.97 12.01
CA TYR A 80 9.83 -9.42 13.06
C TYR A 80 10.23 -10.73 13.76
N GLU A 81 11.33 -11.39 13.39
CA GLU A 81 11.78 -12.64 14.04
C GLU A 81 12.05 -12.45 15.55
N LEU A 82 12.42 -11.23 15.97
CA LEU A 82 12.58 -10.89 17.38
C LEU A 82 11.29 -11.01 18.20
N LEU A 83 10.12 -10.90 17.56
CA LEU A 83 8.81 -11.06 18.20
C LEU A 83 8.44 -12.55 18.37
N CYS A 84 9.18 -13.47 17.74
CA CYS A 84 8.92 -14.91 17.75
C CYS A 84 10.14 -15.68 18.28
N PRO A 85 10.54 -15.48 19.56
CA PRO A 85 11.70 -16.18 20.11
C PRO A 85 11.50 -17.70 20.06
N ASN A 86 12.53 -18.42 19.61
CA ASN A 86 12.56 -19.89 19.51
C ASN A 86 11.63 -20.53 18.46
N VAL A 87 10.84 -19.76 17.71
CA VAL A 87 9.98 -20.30 16.64
C VAL A 87 10.78 -20.76 15.43
N ILE A 88 11.85 -20.03 15.11
CA ILE A 88 12.73 -20.34 13.99
C ILE A 88 13.99 -21.06 14.51
N PRO A 89 14.24 -22.31 14.07
CA PRO A 89 15.44 -23.05 14.42
C PRO A 89 16.72 -22.32 14.00
N LYS A 90 17.78 -22.49 14.78
CA LYS A 90 19.13 -22.02 14.43
C LYS A 90 19.60 -22.74 13.16
N GLY A 91 19.98 -21.97 12.14
CA GLY A 91 20.45 -22.49 10.85
C GLY A 91 19.71 -21.87 9.65
N PHE A 92 19.98 -22.42 8.47
CA PHE A 92 19.31 -21.98 7.25
C PHE A 92 17.86 -22.48 7.22
N MET A 93 16.94 -21.59 6.89
CA MET A 93 15.54 -21.90 6.62
C MET A 93 15.04 -21.04 5.48
N ASP A 94 14.27 -21.63 4.58
CA ASP A 94 13.62 -20.91 3.50
C ASP A 94 12.74 -19.76 4.05
N GLY A 95 12.80 -18.60 3.39
CA GLY A 95 12.13 -17.40 3.86
C GLY A 95 10.61 -17.56 3.95
N LYS A 96 10.00 -18.29 3.01
CA LYS A 96 8.55 -18.54 3.00
C LYS A 96 8.16 -19.45 4.16
N ALA A 97 8.91 -20.54 4.37
CA ALA A 97 8.68 -21.46 5.47
C ALA A 97 8.84 -20.77 6.84
N ALA A 98 9.87 -19.94 7.01
CA ALA A 98 10.06 -19.16 8.23
C ALA A 98 8.92 -18.17 8.45
N SER A 99 8.53 -17.41 7.42
CA SER A 99 7.42 -16.46 7.48
C SER A 99 6.09 -17.15 7.85
N GLN A 100 5.84 -18.35 7.33
CA GLN A 100 4.65 -19.14 7.67
C GLN A 100 4.62 -19.55 9.14
N LYS A 101 5.76 -19.91 9.73
CA LYS A 101 5.84 -20.22 11.16
C LYS A 101 5.61 -18.99 12.01
N MET A 102 6.23 -17.86 11.66
CA MET A 102 6.04 -16.59 12.37
C MET A 102 4.58 -16.12 12.34
N ILE A 103 3.91 -16.20 11.18
CA ILE A 103 2.48 -15.84 11.08
C ILE A 103 1.61 -16.70 12.00
N LYS A 104 1.93 -18.00 12.13
CA LYS A 104 1.20 -18.89 13.04
C LYS A 104 1.44 -18.52 14.49
N GLU A 105 2.66 -18.14 14.85
CA GLU A 105 2.98 -17.66 16.20
C GLU A 105 2.24 -16.37 16.55
N PHE A 106 2.11 -15.45 15.59
CA PHE A 106 1.34 -14.22 15.77
C PHE A 106 -0.18 -14.44 15.87
N GLU A 107 -0.66 -15.67 15.71
CA GLU A 107 -2.08 -16.04 15.75
C GLU A 107 -2.97 -15.14 14.86
N LEU A 108 -2.41 -14.68 13.73
CA LEU A 108 -3.13 -13.78 12.83
C LEU A 108 -4.29 -14.52 12.17
N HIS A 109 -5.49 -13.94 12.27
CA HIS A 109 -6.66 -14.48 11.59
C HIS A 109 -6.44 -14.57 10.08
N ASP A 110 -6.84 -15.68 9.46
CA ASP A 110 -6.57 -15.98 8.04
C ASP A 110 -7.09 -14.92 7.07
N ASN A 111 -8.10 -14.13 7.44
CA ASN A 111 -8.58 -13.02 6.60
C ASN A 111 -7.61 -11.82 6.53
N LEU A 112 -6.65 -11.71 7.45
CA LEU A 112 -5.77 -10.55 7.57
C LEU A 112 -4.54 -10.61 6.67
N TYR A 113 -4.20 -11.80 6.14
CA TYR A 113 -3.01 -11.97 5.31
C TYR A 113 -3.22 -12.95 4.15
N ARG A 114 -2.36 -12.89 3.12
CA ARG A 114 -2.22 -13.90 2.07
C ARG A 114 -0.73 -14.14 1.80
N ILE A 115 -0.35 -15.40 1.69
CA ILE A 115 1.02 -15.80 1.36
C ILE A 115 1.13 -15.96 -0.16
N GLY A 116 2.00 -15.17 -0.78
CA GLY A 116 2.29 -15.26 -2.21
C GLY A 116 3.45 -16.20 -2.52
N LEU A 117 4.08 -15.93 -3.66
CA LEU A 117 5.27 -16.66 -4.13
C LEU A 117 6.57 -16.15 -3.52
N THR A 118 6.70 -14.83 -3.37
CA THR A 118 7.91 -14.16 -2.85
C THR A 118 7.63 -13.20 -1.70
N LYS A 119 6.36 -12.89 -1.46
CA LYS A 119 5.88 -11.85 -0.55
C LYS A 119 4.72 -12.33 0.29
N ILE A 120 4.55 -11.72 1.45
CA ILE A 120 3.33 -11.76 2.24
C ILE A 120 2.55 -10.49 1.93
N PHE A 121 1.24 -10.63 1.84
CA PHE A 121 0.31 -9.54 1.66
C PHE A 121 -0.56 -9.43 2.92
N PHE A 122 -0.74 -8.21 3.42
CA PHE A 122 -1.49 -7.92 4.64
C PHE A 122 -2.61 -6.93 4.36
N ARG A 123 -3.70 -7.06 5.11
CA ARG A 123 -4.70 -6.00 5.20
C ARG A 123 -4.11 -4.79 5.92
N SER A 124 -4.68 -3.62 5.63
CA SER A 124 -4.28 -2.36 6.25
C SER A 124 -4.31 -2.47 7.78
N GLY A 125 -3.27 -1.95 8.42
CA GLY A 125 -3.12 -1.88 9.88
C GLY A 125 -2.32 -3.03 10.50
N VAL A 126 -2.26 -4.20 9.87
CA VAL A 126 -1.56 -5.37 10.45
C VAL A 126 -0.07 -5.14 10.62
N LEU A 127 0.62 -4.63 9.58
CA LEU A 127 2.05 -4.33 9.69
C LEU A 127 2.33 -3.17 10.66
N GLY A 128 1.41 -2.22 10.79
CA GLY A 128 1.53 -1.13 11.76
C GLY A 128 1.53 -1.67 13.19
N HIS A 129 0.60 -2.56 13.49
CA HIS A 129 0.52 -3.20 14.81
C HIS A 129 1.79 -4.03 15.15
N LEU A 130 2.27 -4.86 14.21
CA LEU A 130 3.52 -5.61 14.40
C LEU A 130 4.72 -4.68 14.62
N GLU A 131 4.75 -3.52 13.94
CA GLU A 131 5.81 -2.54 14.12
C GLU A 131 5.76 -1.84 15.48
N GLU A 132 4.57 -1.59 16.02
CA GLU A 132 4.37 -1.06 17.37
C GLU A 132 4.87 -2.07 18.42
N GLU A 133 4.51 -3.34 18.32
CA GLU A 133 5.01 -4.40 19.20
C GLU A 133 6.53 -4.52 19.13
N ARG A 134 7.09 -4.49 17.91
CA ARG A 134 8.54 -4.50 17.68
C ARG A 134 9.22 -3.31 18.37
N ALA A 135 8.64 -2.12 18.29
CA ALA A 135 9.20 -0.93 18.91
C ALA A 135 9.23 -1.04 20.43
N VAL A 136 8.26 -1.71 21.05
CA VAL A 136 8.27 -1.96 22.50
C VAL A 136 9.44 -2.86 22.89
N VAL A 137 9.66 -3.95 22.16
CA VAL A 137 10.74 -4.91 22.48
C VAL A 137 12.14 -4.34 22.24
N VAL A 138 12.32 -3.51 21.21
CA VAL A 138 13.64 -2.93 20.89
C VAL A 138 14.04 -1.78 21.83
N ASN A 139 13.07 -1.07 22.40
CA ASN A 139 13.32 0.06 23.30
C ASN A 139 13.40 -0.34 24.78
N GLN A 140 13.27 -1.64 25.09
CA GLN A 140 13.57 -2.23 26.39
C GLN A 140 15.03 -2.67 26.45
#